data_AF-A0A452FIC8-F1
#
_entry.id   AF-A0A452FIC8-F1
#
_cell.length_a   1.000
_cell.length_b   1.000
_cell.length_c   1.000
_cell.angle_alpha   90.00
_cell.angle_beta   90.00
_cell.angle_gamma   90.00
#
_symmetry.space_group_name_H-M   'P 1'
#
loop_
_entity.id
_entity.type
_entity.pdbx_description
1 polymer ?
#
loop_
_entity_poly.entity_id
_entity_poly.type
_entity_poly.pdbx_seq_one_letter_code
_entity_poly.pdbx_strand_id
1 'polypeptide(L)'
;MEEASGGCAPCTDGTDYTSHSNTLSSCLPCTTCKSGEEEKNRCTPTKDTECQCKAGTFRGEDAPEFCQKCTTRCPDGKVMVTDCTPWSDIKCVDRESGALTHGEAPVSGEPATVSQRLPITPSPSAGPSGQVIGIVTGVTIIIVLIACVVWCSCKGLFDECWRKVMIGFSSIWQHQTLSNYFRPTTKPSVDVVPA
;
A
#
# COMPACT_ATOMS: atom_id res chain seq x y z
N MET A 1 27.07 50.72 -2.17
CA MET A 1 26.32 50.06 -1.09
C MET A 1 24.87 50.49 -1.26
N GLU A 2 24.10 49.72 -2.02
CA GLU A 2 22.66 49.96 -2.11
C GLU A 2 22.07 49.38 -0.84
N GLU A 3 21.62 50.27 0.04
CA GLU A 3 20.81 49.91 1.17
C GLU A 3 19.48 49.40 0.60
N ALA A 4 19.32 48.08 0.52
CA ALA A 4 18.00 47.49 0.32
C ALA A 4 17.22 47.68 1.62
N SER A 5 16.74 48.90 1.87
CA SER A 5 15.58 49.14 2.74
C SER A 5 14.33 48.64 2.00
N GLY A 6 14.32 47.35 1.68
CA GLY A 6 13.22 46.67 1.00
C GLY A 6 12.43 45.88 2.03
N GLY A 7 11.32 46.44 2.52
CA GLY A 7 10.35 45.66 3.28
C GLY A 7 9.76 44.53 2.42
N CYS A 8 9.28 43.46 3.06
CA CYS A 8 8.56 42.41 2.36
C CYS A 8 7.15 42.87 2.02
N ALA A 9 6.77 42.82 0.74
CA ALA A 9 5.38 42.96 0.35
C ALA A 9 4.62 41.65 0.65
N PRO A 10 3.38 41.70 1.18
CA PRO A 10 2.57 40.51 1.36
C PRO A 10 2.02 39.99 0.03
N CYS A 11 1.73 38.68 -0.02
CA CYS A 11 0.99 38.08 -1.12
C CYS A 11 -0.51 38.47 -1.08
N THR A 12 -1.16 38.40 -2.23
CA THR A 12 -2.57 38.72 -2.47
C THR A 12 -3.44 37.46 -2.26
N ASP A 13 -4.35 37.53 -1.29
CA ASP A 13 -5.28 36.44 -0.96
C ASP A 13 -6.04 35.95 -2.21
N GLY A 14 -6.07 34.63 -2.41
CA GLY A 14 -6.72 34.00 -3.55
C GLY A 14 -6.01 34.14 -4.91
N THR A 15 -4.89 34.87 -5.00
CA THR A 15 -4.17 35.09 -6.28
C THR A 15 -2.77 34.50 -6.27
N ASP A 16 -2.02 34.72 -5.19
CA ASP A 16 -0.66 34.21 -5.04
C ASP A 16 -0.31 33.89 -3.58
N TYR A 17 0.75 33.11 -3.40
CA TYR A 17 1.19 32.61 -2.10
C TYR A 17 2.70 32.41 -2.02
N THR A 18 3.21 32.32 -0.79
CA THR A 18 4.52 31.70 -0.52
C THR A 18 4.42 30.87 0.76
N SER A 19 4.85 29.60 0.70
CA SER A 19 4.66 28.67 1.84
C SER A 19 5.59 28.92 3.02
N HIS A 20 6.76 29.50 2.75
CA HIS A 20 7.82 29.68 3.73
C HIS A 20 8.49 31.04 3.56
N SER A 21 9.21 31.49 4.59
CA SER A 21 10.07 32.69 4.50
C SER A 21 11.07 32.52 3.35
N ASN A 22 11.12 33.50 2.47
CA ASN A 22 11.89 33.43 1.24
C ASN A 22 12.40 34.82 0.84
N THR A 23 13.20 34.86 -0.22
CA THR A 23 13.76 36.09 -0.80
C THR A 23 13.28 36.29 -2.24
N LEU A 24 12.11 35.73 -2.60
CA LEU A 24 11.53 35.89 -3.93
C LEU A 24 11.11 37.36 -4.11
N SER A 25 11.31 37.88 -5.32
CA SER A 25 10.86 39.22 -5.69
C SER A 25 9.34 39.30 -5.89
N SER A 26 8.65 38.16 -5.99
CA SER A 26 7.20 38.05 -6.16
C SER A 26 6.67 36.74 -5.58
N CYS A 27 5.38 36.71 -5.25
CA CYS A 27 4.71 35.51 -4.79
C CYS A 27 4.47 34.50 -5.94
N LEU A 28 4.19 33.24 -5.59
CA LEU A 28 3.88 32.18 -6.53
C LEU A 28 2.38 32.21 -6.86
N PRO A 29 1.98 32.12 -8.14
CA PRO A 29 0.56 32.10 -8.48
C PRO A 29 -0.12 30.87 -7.87
N CYS A 30 -1.36 31.04 -7.42
CA CYS A 30 -2.16 29.93 -6.91
C CYS A 30 -2.48 28.92 -8.03
N THR A 31 -2.49 27.65 -7.65
CA THR A 31 -2.93 26.55 -8.51
C THR A 31 -4.44 26.63 -8.76
N THR A 32 -4.86 26.43 -10.01
CA THR A 32 -6.28 26.29 -10.37
C THR A 32 -6.63 24.81 -10.52
N CYS A 33 -7.67 24.35 -9.83
CA CYS A 33 -8.10 22.95 -9.91
C CYS A 33 -8.59 22.59 -11.32
N LYS A 34 -8.18 21.42 -11.81
CA LYS A 34 -8.49 20.94 -13.16
C LYS A 34 -9.95 20.49 -13.27
N SER A 35 -10.39 20.20 -14.50
CA SER A 35 -11.68 19.57 -14.73
C SER A 35 -11.74 18.19 -14.05
N GLY A 36 -12.76 17.98 -13.21
CA GLY A 36 -12.91 16.75 -12.43
C GLY A 36 -12.35 16.84 -11.01
N GLU A 37 -11.63 17.91 -10.68
CA GLU A 37 -11.24 18.25 -9.32
C GLU A 37 -12.18 19.29 -8.72
N GLU A 38 -12.18 19.38 -7.40
CA GLU A 38 -12.82 20.40 -6.60
C GLU A 38 -11.81 21.05 -5.65
N GLU A 39 -12.03 22.33 -5.36
CA GLU A 39 -11.23 23.05 -4.37
C GLU A 39 -11.61 22.54 -2.99
N LYS A 40 -10.66 21.85 -2.34
CA LYS A 40 -10.82 21.41 -0.96
C LYS A 40 -10.42 22.52 0.00
N ASN A 41 -9.32 23.21 -0.30
CA ASN A 41 -8.88 24.40 0.43
C ASN A 41 -8.51 25.49 -0.57
N ARG A 42 -9.06 26.69 -0.33
CA ARG A 42 -8.73 27.87 -1.13
C ARG A 42 -7.29 28.32 -0.94
N CYS A 43 -6.77 29.00 -1.94
CA CYS A 43 -5.47 29.66 -1.83
C CYS A 43 -5.49 30.79 -0.80
N THR A 44 -4.38 30.94 -0.07
CA THR A 44 -4.14 32.02 0.89
C THR A 44 -2.71 32.55 0.69
N PRO A 45 -2.34 33.72 1.23
CA PRO A 45 -0.99 34.29 1.08
C PRO A 45 0.15 33.34 1.51
N THR A 46 -0.15 32.31 2.31
CA THR A 46 0.82 31.34 2.84
C THR A 46 0.61 29.90 2.37
N LYS A 47 -0.43 29.61 1.59
CA LYS A 47 -0.75 28.24 1.17
C LYS A 47 -1.38 28.25 -0.21
N ASP A 48 -0.91 27.35 -1.06
CA ASP A 48 -1.53 27.09 -2.35
C ASP A 48 -2.96 26.56 -2.20
N THR A 49 -3.70 26.59 -3.30
CA THR A 49 -4.96 25.85 -3.47
C THR A 49 -4.70 24.36 -3.31
N GLU A 50 -5.54 23.68 -2.52
CA GLU A 50 -5.55 22.22 -2.44
C GLU A 50 -6.70 21.66 -3.27
N CYS A 51 -6.37 20.97 -4.35
CA CYS A 51 -7.34 20.33 -5.24
C CYS A 51 -7.53 18.85 -4.88
N GLN A 52 -8.77 18.39 -4.92
CA GLN A 52 -9.13 17.01 -4.66
C GLN A 52 -10.04 16.47 -5.77
N CYS A 53 -9.91 15.18 -6.10
CA CYS A 53 -10.83 14.54 -7.03
C CYS A 53 -12.26 14.55 -6.49
N LYS A 54 -13.23 14.87 -7.36
CA LYS A 54 -14.65 14.88 -7.01
C LYS A 54 -15.12 13.51 -6.55
N ALA A 55 -16.23 13.50 -5.80
CA ALA A 55 -16.88 12.27 -5.36
C ALA A 55 -17.09 11.25 -6.51
N GLY A 56 -16.76 9.98 -6.24
CA GLY A 56 -16.82 8.90 -7.24
C GLY A 56 -15.62 8.88 -8.20
N THR A 57 -14.58 9.69 -7.94
CA THR A 57 -13.30 9.64 -8.65
C THR A 57 -12.12 9.61 -7.68
N PHE A 58 -10.98 9.10 -8.16
CA PHE A 58 -9.76 8.97 -7.38
C PHE A 58 -8.52 9.26 -8.23
N ARG A 59 -7.41 9.59 -7.57
CA ARG A 59 -6.11 9.76 -8.20
C ARG A 59 -5.16 8.66 -7.72
N GLY A 60 -4.93 7.66 -8.56
CA GLY A 60 -4.01 6.56 -8.26
C GLY A 60 -2.55 6.92 -8.54
N GLU A 61 -1.62 6.16 -7.96
CA GLU A 61 -0.18 6.33 -8.19
C GLU A 61 0.21 6.12 -9.66
N ASP A 62 -0.51 5.26 -10.39
CA ASP A 62 -0.26 4.98 -11.82
C ASP A 62 -0.63 6.16 -12.74
N ALA A 63 -1.51 7.07 -12.28
CA ALA A 63 -1.97 8.22 -13.06
C ALA A 63 -2.21 9.44 -12.14
N PRO A 64 -1.13 10.13 -11.72
CA PRO A 64 -1.22 11.30 -10.85
C PRO A 64 -1.72 12.56 -11.57
N GLU A 65 -1.87 12.54 -12.89
CA GLU A 65 -2.20 13.71 -13.70
C GLU A 65 -3.70 14.00 -13.81
N PHE A 66 -4.56 13.00 -13.59
CA PHE A 66 -6.01 13.10 -13.78
C PHE A 66 -6.81 12.21 -12.81
N CYS A 67 -8.07 12.62 -12.54
CA CYS A 67 -9.00 11.84 -11.72
C CYS A 67 -9.64 10.71 -12.54
N GLN A 68 -9.50 9.48 -12.04
CA GLN A 68 -10.09 8.26 -12.59
C GLN A 68 -11.42 7.96 -11.93
N LYS A 69 -12.37 7.36 -12.64
CA LYS A 69 -13.64 6.94 -12.04
C LYS A 69 -13.42 5.75 -11.12
N CYS A 70 -14.05 5.77 -9.95
CA CYS A 70 -14.06 4.61 -9.07
C CYS A 70 -14.75 3.42 -9.74
N THR A 71 -14.22 2.24 -9.52
CA THR A 71 -14.92 0.99 -9.80
C THR A 71 -16.11 0.87 -8.85
N THR A 72 -17.27 0.49 -9.37
CA THR A 72 -18.52 0.48 -8.59
C THR A 72 -18.73 -0.81 -7.81
N ARG A 73 -18.16 -1.93 -8.27
CA ARG A 73 -18.29 -3.25 -7.66
C ARG A 73 -17.05 -4.11 -7.90
N CYS A 74 -16.76 -4.97 -6.94
CA CYS A 74 -15.73 -5.98 -7.11
C CYS A 74 -16.13 -7.01 -8.20
N PRO A 75 -15.14 -7.64 -8.86
CA PRO A 75 -15.38 -8.79 -9.73
C PRO A 75 -16.05 -9.96 -8.99
N ASP A 76 -16.67 -10.87 -9.74
CA ASP A 76 -17.29 -12.06 -9.18
C ASP A 76 -16.29 -12.89 -8.34
N GLY A 77 -16.75 -13.37 -7.19
CA GLY A 77 -15.93 -14.12 -6.23
C GLY A 77 -15.14 -13.26 -5.24
N LYS A 78 -15.12 -11.94 -5.41
CA LYS A 78 -14.44 -11.00 -4.49
C LYS A 78 -15.42 -10.12 -3.72
N VAL A 79 -15.02 -9.70 -2.53
CA VAL A 79 -15.77 -8.81 -1.64
C VAL A 79 -14.97 -7.52 -1.40
N MET A 80 -15.69 -6.40 -1.33
CA MET A 80 -15.07 -5.10 -1.06
C MET A 80 -14.67 -5.02 0.41
N VAL A 81 -13.44 -4.56 0.66
CA VAL A 81 -12.88 -4.35 2.01
C VAL A 81 -12.62 -2.88 2.29
N THR A 82 -12.44 -2.08 1.24
CA THR A 82 -12.24 -0.64 1.38
C THR A 82 -12.99 0.06 0.25
N ASP A 83 -13.78 1.07 0.62
CA ASP A 83 -14.45 1.97 -0.31
C ASP A 83 -13.46 2.79 -1.14
N CYS A 84 -13.96 3.34 -2.24
CA CYS A 84 -13.19 4.29 -3.04
C CYS A 84 -12.91 5.56 -2.23
N THR A 85 -11.68 6.06 -2.31
CA THR A 85 -11.26 7.33 -1.72
C THR A 85 -10.76 8.26 -2.82
N PRO A 86 -10.57 9.56 -2.56
CA PRO A 86 -9.98 10.46 -3.56
C PRO A 86 -8.55 10.09 -4.00
N TRP A 87 -7.90 9.13 -3.34
CA TRP A 87 -6.52 8.70 -3.61
C TRP A 87 -6.39 7.22 -3.99
N SER A 88 -7.47 6.45 -3.94
CA SER A 88 -7.43 5.03 -4.27
C SER A 88 -8.80 4.52 -4.70
N ASP A 89 -8.83 3.59 -5.65
CA ASP A 89 -10.05 2.86 -5.98
C ASP A 89 -10.50 1.93 -4.83
N ILE A 90 -11.64 1.27 -5.02
CA ILE A 90 -12.10 0.20 -4.14
C ILE A 90 -11.02 -0.89 -3.99
N LYS A 91 -10.95 -1.50 -2.81
CA LYS A 91 -10.10 -2.69 -2.58
C LYS A 91 -10.96 -3.92 -2.43
N CYS A 92 -10.63 -4.95 -3.21
CA CYS A 92 -11.35 -6.21 -3.26
C CYS A 92 -10.45 -7.37 -2.81
N VAL A 93 -10.98 -8.24 -1.97
CA VAL A 93 -10.31 -9.50 -1.56
C VAL A 93 -11.19 -10.69 -1.87
N ASP A 94 -10.62 -11.88 -1.94
CA ASP A 94 -11.41 -13.11 -2.14
C ASP A 94 -12.36 -13.33 -0.95
N ARG A 95 -13.55 -13.85 -1.26
CA ARG A 95 -14.62 -14.02 -0.27
C ARG A 95 -14.20 -14.90 0.92
N GLU A 96 -13.33 -15.89 0.70
CA GLU A 96 -12.77 -16.75 1.75
C GLU A 96 -11.85 -15.98 2.72
N SER A 97 -11.14 -14.97 2.21
CA SER A 97 -10.22 -14.11 2.97
C SER A 97 -10.94 -12.99 3.73
N GLY A 98 -12.10 -12.53 3.21
CA GLY A 98 -12.89 -11.45 3.81
C GLY A 98 -13.79 -11.89 4.98
N ALA A 99 -14.10 -13.19 5.09
CA ALA A 99 -14.94 -13.73 6.17
C ALA A 99 -14.23 -13.76 7.54
N LEU A 100 -12.91 -13.65 7.58
CA LEU A 100 -12.15 -13.66 8.84
C LEU A 100 -12.06 -12.29 9.53
N THR A 101 -12.52 -11.21 8.90
CA THR A 101 -12.38 -9.83 9.42
C THR A 101 -13.68 -9.13 9.75
N HIS A 102 -14.84 -9.68 9.36
CA HIS A 102 -16.14 -9.17 9.76
C HIS A 102 -16.70 -10.01 10.92
N GLY A 103 -16.39 -9.60 12.15
CA GLY A 103 -17.06 -10.12 13.34
C GLY A 103 -18.57 -9.97 13.21
N GLU A 104 -19.28 -11.09 13.28
CA GLU A 104 -20.73 -11.19 13.32
C GLU A 104 -21.32 -10.29 14.42
N ALA A 105 -22.28 -9.44 14.05
CA ALA A 105 -23.27 -8.94 14.99
C ALA A 105 -24.39 -10.01 15.11
N PRO A 106 -24.76 -10.47 16.32
CA PRO A 106 -25.74 -11.53 16.46
C PRO A 106 -27.17 -10.94 16.44
N VAL A 107 -28.06 -11.53 15.63
CA VAL A 107 -29.52 -11.44 15.87
C VAL A 107 -30.14 -12.84 15.76
N SER A 108 -30.26 -13.43 16.95
CA SER A 108 -31.20 -14.43 17.47
C SER A 108 -32.27 -15.00 16.53
N GLY A 109 -32.27 -16.34 16.41
CA GLY A 109 -33.44 -17.14 16.06
C GLY A 109 -33.12 -18.62 15.79
N GLU A 110 -32.83 -19.42 16.83
CA GLU A 110 -33.02 -20.89 16.81
C GLU A 110 -34.37 -21.23 17.50
N PRO A 111 -35.01 -22.43 17.31
CA PRO A 111 -34.34 -23.74 17.22
C PRO A 111 -34.92 -24.75 16.22
N ALA A 112 -34.09 -25.68 15.73
CA ALA A 112 -34.51 -27.05 15.40
C ALA A 112 -33.32 -28.03 15.30
N THR A 113 -33.12 -28.75 16.40
CA THR A 113 -32.57 -30.10 16.59
C THR A 113 -32.39 -30.96 15.33
N VAL A 114 -31.15 -31.32 14.98
CA VAL A 114 -30.81 -32.69 14.50
C VAL A 114 -29.42 -33.09 14.99
N SER A 115 -29.41 -34.22 15.69
CA SER A 115 -28.31 -34.96 16.30
C SER A 115 -27.30 -35.52 15.29
N GLN A 116 -25.99 -35.32 15.51
CA GLN A 116 -24.93 -36.24 15.06
C GLN A 116 -23.75 -36.35 16.05
N ARG A 117 -23.80 -37.41 16.87
CA ARG A 117 -22.76 -38.42 17.19
C ARG A 117 -21.29 -37.96 17.37
N LEU A 118 -20.77 -38.14 18.59
CA LEU A 118 -19.33 -38.33 18.87
C LEU A 118 -18.70 -39.39 17.95
N PRO A 119 -17.43 -39.17 17.58
CA PRO A 119 -16.45 -40.24 17.77
C PRO A 119 -15.20 -39.75 18.51
N ILE A 120 -14.96 -40.40 19.65
CA ILE A 120 -13.71 -41.09 19.98
C ILE A 120 -12.43 -40.25 19.83
N THR A 121 -11.95 -39.81 20.99
CA THR A 121 -10.55 -39.59 21.31
C THR A 121 -9.68 -40.76 20.87
N PRO A 122 -8.53 -40.49 20.26
CA PRO A 122 -7.32 -41.11 20.78
C PRO A 122 -6.32 -40.02 21.14
N SER A 123 -5.89 -39.99 22.41
CA SER A 123 -4.57 -39.48 22.73
C SER A 123 -3.53 -40.46 22.17
N PRO A 124 -2.51 -39.94 21.49
CA PRO A 124 -1.17 -40.47 21.66
C PRO A 124 -0.28 -39.35 22.23
N SER A 125 0.18 -39.58 23.44
CA SER A 125 1.39 -38.97 23.99
C SER A 125 2.55 -39.20 23.01
N ALA A 126 3.11 -38.13 22.46
CA ALA A 126 4.43 -38.11 21.85
C ALA A 126 5.11 -36.77 22.18
N GLY A 127 6.31 -36.85 22.75
CA GLY A 127 6.94 -35.79 23.55
C GLY A 127 7.39 -34.52 22.82
N PRO A 128 7.84 -33.51 23.59
CA PRO A 128 8.23 -32.20 23.08
C PRO A 128 9.68 -32.24 22.59
N SER A 129 9.91 -32.44 21.30
CA SER A 129 11.28 -32.43 20.75
C SER A 129 11.46 -31.61 19.46
N GLY A 130 10.39 -31.00 18.93
CA GLY A 130 10.47 -30.11 17.77
C GLY A 130 10.24 -28.61 18.06
N GLN A 131 9.48 -28.27 19.11
CA GLN A 131 9.14 -26.87 19.41
C GLN A 131 10.30 -26.10 20.06
N VAL A 132 11.15 -26.78 20.84
CA VAL A 132 12.31 -26.14 21.49
C VAL A 132 13.38 -25.76 20.45
N ILE A 133 13.52 -26.55 19.38
CA ILE A 133 14.52 -26.29 18.32
C ILE A 133 14.16 -25.02 17.55
N GLY A 134 12.89 -24.80 17.22
CA GLY A 134 12.42 -23.59 16.52
C GLY A 134 12.54 -22.31 17.36
N ILE A 135 12.34 -22.39 18.67
CA ILE A 135 12.48 -21.24 19.58
C ILE A 135 13.96 -20.90 19.77
N VAL A 136 14.84 -21.90 19.93
CA VAL A 136 16.28 -21.65 20.06
C VAL A 136 16.87 -21.13 18.75
N THR A 137 16.46 -21.65 17.59
CA THR A 137 16.90 -21.12 16.29
C THR A 137 16.35 -19.72 16.02
N GLY A 138 15.09 -19.46 16.35
CA GLY A 138 14.49 -18.13 16.22
C GLY A 138 15.18 -17.09 17.13
N VAL A 139 15.41 -17.43 18.40
CA VAL A 139 16.05 -16.54 19.37
C VAL A 139 17.52 -16.27 18.98
N THR A 140 18.25 -17.28 18.51
CA THR A 140 19.64 -17.09 18.05
C THR A 140 19.71 -16.19 16.81
N ILE A 141 18.80 -16.35 15.84
CA ILE A 141 18.72 -15.47 14.66
C ILE A 141 18.39 -14.03 15.08
N ILE A 142 17.42 -13.85 15.98
CA ILE A 142 17.02 -12.52 16.47
C ILE A 142 18.19 -11.83 17.21
N ILE A 143 18.91 -12.56 18.07
CA ILE A 143 20.08 -12.02 18.78
C ILE A 143 21.18 -11.61 17.78
N VAL A 144 21.44 -12.42 16.75
CA VAL A 144 22.42 -12.09 15.71
C VAL A 144 22.00 -10.85 14.93
N LEU A 145 20.72 -10.70 14.58
CA LEU A 145 20.21 -9.50 13.91
C LEU A 145 20.34 -8.25 14.76
N ILE A 146 19.98 -8.33 16.05
CA ILE A 146 20.11 -7.20 16.99
C ILE A 146 21.59 -6.84 17.17
N ALA A 147 22.47 -7.82 17.34
CA ALA A 147 23.92 -7.59 17.43
C ALA A 147 24.48 -6.95 16.16
N CYS A 148 24.02 -7.37 14.98
CA CYS A 148 24.38 -6.75 13.70
C CYS A 148 23.90 -5.29 13.61
N VAL A 149 22.66 -5.01 14.02
CA VAL A 149 22.10 -3.64 14.04
C VAL A 149 22.89 -2.76 15.00
N VAL A 150 23.14 -3.22 16.23
CA VAL A 150 23.92 -2.49 17.23
C VAL A 150 25.36 -2.26 16.76
N TRP A 151 26.00 -3.27 16.16
CA TRP A 151 27.33 -3.13 15.58
C TRP A 151 27.36 -2.09 14.45
N CYS A 152 26.35 -2.08 13.59
CA CYS A 152 26.20 -1.08 12.53
C CYS A 152 25.99 0.33 13.10
N SER A 153 25.16 0.46 14.13
CA SER A 153 24.89 1.73 14.81
C SER A 153 26.11 2.26 15.57
N CYS A 154 26.90 1.40 16.22
CA CYS A 154 28.09 1.80 16.97
C CYS A 154 29.30 2.15 16.09
N LYS A 155 29.37 1.65 14.85
CA LYS A 155 30.47 1.98 13.93
C LYS A 155 30.23 3.21 13.04
N GLY A 156 29.05 3.84 13.10
CA GLY A 156 28.77 5.10 12.39
C GLY A 156 28.94 5.05 10.87
N LEU A 157 28.96 3.84 10.28
CA LEU A 157 29.16 3.61 8.84
C LEU A 157 27.87 2.99 8.26
N PHE A 158 26.80 3.79 8.23
CA PHE A 158 25.44 3.32 7.96
C PHE A 158 25.22 2.92 6.47
N ASP A 159 26.14 3.26 5.56
CA ASP A 159 25.93 3.09 4.11
C ASP A 159 26.41 1.75 3.50
N GLU A 160 27.41 1.08 4.07
CA GLU A 160 28.02 -0.11 3.42
C GLU A 160 27.26 -1.42 3.76
N CYS A 161 26.63 -1.51 4.94
CA CYS A 161 26.05 -2.76 5.44
C CYS A 161 24.64 -3.05 4.89
N TRP A 162 23.82 -2.00 4.72
CA TRP A 162 22.49 -2.13 4.11
C TRP A 162 22.56 -2.52 2.63
N ARG A 163 23.61 -2.06 1.92
CA ARG A 163 23.83 -2.42 0.52
C ARG A 163 24.03 -3.94 0.36
N LYS A 164 24.76 -4.60 1.27
CA LYS A 164 24.98 -6.06 1.25
C LYS A 164 23.75 -6.87 1.68
N VAL A 165 22.98 -6.41 2.67
CA VAL A 165 21.77 -7.10 3.11
C VAL A 165 20.70 -7.07 2.00
N MET A 166 20.51 -5.92 1.33
CA MET A 166 19.55 -5.77 0.24
C MET A 166 19.92 -6.58 -1.02
N ILE A 167 21.22 -6.67 -1.38
CA ILE A 167 21.69 -7.49 -2.51
C ILE A 167 21.46 -8.99 -2.28
N GLY A 168 21.51 -9.46 -1.02
CA GLY A 168 21.20 -10.85 -0.65
C GLY A 168 19.74 -11.23 -0.90
N PHE A 169 18.80 -10.31 -0.62
CA PHE A 169 17.37 -10.54 -0.89
C PHE A 169 17.01 -10.46 -2.38
N SER A 170 17.68 -9.61 -3.17
CA SER A 170 17.47 -9.52 -4.62
C SER A 170 17.86 -10.81 -5.36
N SER A 171 18.89 -11.51 -4.90
CA SER A 171 19.38 -12.75 -5.53
C SER A 171 18.40 -13.92 -5.38
N ILE A 172 17.56 -13.92 -4.34
CA ILE A 172 16.53 -14.94 -4.08
C ILE A 172 15.29 -14.68 -4.96
N TRP A 173 14.94 -13.41 -5.18
CA TRP A 173 13.82 -13.03 -6.06
C TRP A 173 14.12 -13.23 -7.55
N GLN A 174 15.38 -13.13 -7.97
CA GLN A 174 15.77 -13.27 -9.38
C GLN A 174 15.77 -14.73 -9.88
N HIS A 175 15.85 -15.71 -8.98
CA HIS A 175 15.77 -17.12 -9.34
C HIS A 175 14.32 -17.61 -9.53
N GLN A 176 13.32 -16.93 -8.94
CA GLN A 176 11.90 -17.26 -9.12
C GLN A 176 11.30 -16.67 -10.41
N THR A 177 11.84 -15.56 -10.91
CA THR A 177 11.35 -14.92 -12.15
C THR A 177 11.79 -15.65 -13.42
N LEU A 178 12.97 -16.27 -13.46
CA LEU A 178 13.44 -16.99 -14.66
C LEU A 178 12.82 -18.39 -14.82
N SER A 179 12.41 -19.06 -13.74
CA SER A 179 11.80 -20.40 -13.84
C SER A 179 10.35 -20.37 -14.34
N ASN A 180 9.66 -19.22 -14.27
CA ASN A 180 8.28 -19.06 -14.74
C ASN A 180 8.17 -18.56 -16.19
N TYR A 181 9.27 -18.08 -16.79
CA TYR A 181 9.27 -17.59 -18.17
C TYR A 181 9.59 -18.67 -19.22
N PHE A 182 10.20 -19.80 -18.82
CA PHE A 182 10.58 -20.91 -19.71
C PHE A 182 9.66 -22.14 -19.54
N ARG A 183 8.35 -21.98 -19.69
CA ARG A 183 7.49 -23.08 -20.17
C ARG A 183 7.02 -22.75 -21.59
N PRO A 184 7.52 -23.42 -22.63
CA PRO A 184 6.99 -23.25 -23.98
C PRO A 184 5.59 -23.87 -24.04
N THR A 185 4.57 -23.01 -24.10
CA THR A 185 3.22 -23.42 -24.50
C THR A 185 3.26 -23.80 -25.97
N THR A 186 3.10 -25.10 -26.25
CA THR A 186 2.86 -25.65 -27.58
C THR A 186 1.62 -24.97 -28.21
N LYS A 187 1.80 -24.31 -29.36
CA LYS A 187 0.71 -23.78 -30.19
C LYS A 187 -0.24 -24.90 -30.63
N PRO A 188 -1.57 -24.72 -30.59
CA PRO A 188 -2.48 -25.53 -31.38
C PRO A 188 -2.49 -25.04 -32.84
N SER A 189 -2.41 -26.00 -33.76
CA SER A 189 -2.55 -25.85 -35.21
C SER A 189 -3.96 -25.39 -35.56
N VAL A 190 -4.08 -24.44 -36.49
CA VAL A 190 -5.35 -23.99 -37.07
C VAL A 190 -5.61 -24.84 -38.31
N ASP A 191 -6.59 -25.73 -38.26
CA ASP A 191 -7.04 -26.49 -39.44
C ASP A 191 -7.94 -25.62 -40.32
N VAL A 192 -7.55 -25.51 -41.60
CA VAL A 192 -8.30 -24.83 -42.66
C VAL A 192 -9.32 -25.81 -43.25
N VAL A 193 -10.60 -25.45 -43.21
CA VAL A 193 -11.68 -26.17 -43.91
C VAL A 193 -11.84 -25.58 -45.31
N PRO A 194 -11.78 -26.37 -46.40
CA PRO A 194 -12.14 -25.89 -47.73
C PRO A 194 -13.64 -26.06 -48.00
N ALA A 195 -14.13 -25.24 -48.95
CA ALA A 195 -15.51 -25.06 -49.38
C ALA A 195 -16.17 -26.29 -50.04
#